data_AF-A0A7I7NHI0-F1
#
_entry.id   AF-A0A7I7NHI0-F1
#
_cell.length_a   1.000
_cell.length_b   1.000
_cell.length_c   1.000
_cell.angle_alpha   90.00
_cell.angle_beta   90.00
_cell.angle_gamma   90.00
#
_symmetry.space_group_name_H-M   'P 1'
#
loop_
_entity.id
_entity.type
_entity.pdbx_description
1 polymer ?
#
loop_
_entity_poly.entity_id
_entity_poly.type
_entity_poly.pdbx_seq_one_letter_code
_entity_poly.pdbx_strand_id
1 'polypeptide(L)'
;MQTVVYNVTGEGRAISVTYVDTGDVIQTEFNVELPWSKEVSLSRSALRPASVTIVNIGHNVTCSVTVAGVQARQRTGVGITICDAAR
;
A
#
# COMPACT_ATOMS: atom_id res chain seq x y z
N MET A 1 -17.99 0.57 6.15
CA MET A 1 -16.53 0.74 6.21
C MET A 1 -15.86 -0.62 6.33
N GLN A 2 -14.58 -0.69 6.01
CA GLN A 2 -13.71 -1.84 6.25
C GLN A 2 -12.31 -1.37 6.62
N THR A 3 -11.69 -2.03 7.59
CA THR A 3 -10.29 -1.79 7.95
C THR A 3 -9.40 -2.34 6.86
N VAL A 4 -8.48 -1.50 6.38
CA VAL A 4 -7.46 -1.87 5.42
C VAL A 4 -6.10 -1.58 6.02
N VAL A 5 -5.20 -2.55 5.97
CA VAL A 5 -3.81 -2.39 6.39
C VAL A 5 -2.92 -2.56 5.17
N TYR A 6 -2.16 -1.50 4.87
CA TYR A 6 -1.07 -1.53 3.91
C TYR A 6 0.23 -1.83 4.67
N ASN A 7 1.00 -2.81 4.21
CA ASN A 7 2.36 -3.03 4.69
C ASN A 7 3.33 -2.98 3.52
N VAL A 8 4.48 -2.36 3.73
CA VAL A 8 5.60 -2.32 2.81
C VAL A 8 6.85 -2.71 3.57
N THR A 9 7.47 -3.81 3.15
CA THR A 9 8.73 -4.31 3.71
C THR A 9 9.81 -4.22 2.65
N GLY A 10 11.06 -4.02 3.07
CA GLY A 10 12.20 -3.79 2.20
C GLY A 10 13.31 -3.12 3.00
N GLU A 11 14.44 -2.86 2.34
CA GLU A 11 15.58 -2.21 2.95
C GLU A 11 15.62 -0.71 2.61
N GLY A 12 16.17 0.08 3.53
CA GLY A 12 16.40 1.51 3.30
C GLY A 12 15.10 2.31 3.24
N ARG A 13 14.93 3.08 2.15
CA ARG A 13 13.82 4.03 2.01
C ARG A 13 13.16 3.93 0.64
N ALA A 14 11.83 4.06 0.63
CA ALA A 14 11.08 4.31 -0.59
C ALA A 14 11.14 5.80 -0.95
N ILE A 15 11.18 6.13 -2.24
CA ILE A 15 11.07 7.51 -2.72
C ILE A 15 9.68 8.04 -2.35
N SER A 16 8.65 7.26 -2.63
CA SER A 16 7.29 7.60 -2.26
C SER A 16 6.43 6.36 -2.05
N VAL A 17 5.42 6.52 -1.19
CA VAL A 17 4.34 5.58 -0.98
C VAL A 17 3.03 6.33 -1.20
N THR A 18 2.27 5.92 -2.22
CA THR A 18 0.96 6.49 -2.55
C THR A 18 -0.11 5.46 -2.21
N TYR A 19 -1.15 5.84 -1.46
CA TYR A 19 -2.19 4.92 -1.03
C TYR A 19 -3.58 5.58 -0.98
N VAL A 20 -4.64 4.77 -0.97
CA VAL A 20 -6.02 5.24 -0.74
C VAL A 20 -6.28 5.29 0.76
N ASP A 21 -6.59 6.47 1.27
CA ASP A 21 -6.92 6.78 2.67
C ASP A 21 -8.44 6.92 2.88
N THR A 22 -8.81 7.08 4.14
CA THR A 22 -10.17 7.29 4.64
C THR A 22 -10.86 8.42 3.88
N GLY A 23 -12.10 8.18 3.45
CA GLY A 23 -12.84 9.11 2.59
C GLY A 23 -12.49 8.98 1.10
N ASP A 24 -11.84 7.88 0.69
CA ASP A 24 -11.45 7.58 -0.69
C ASP A 24 -10.47 8.60 -1.30
N VAL A 25 -9.70 9.27 -0.43
CA VAL A 25 -8.70 10.27 -0.78
C VAL A 25 -7.36 9.60 -1.04
N ILE A 26 -6.64 10.04 -2.07
CA ILE A 26 -5.29 9.53 -2.35
C ILE A 26 -4.28 10.37 -1.56
N GLN A 27 -3.43 9.70 -0.79
CA GLN A 27 -2.32 10.31 -0.06
C GLN A 27 -0.99 9.88 -0.68
N THR A 28 0.01 10.74 -0.57
CA THR A 28 1.39 10.42 -0.97
C THR A 28 2.36 10.87 0.11
N GLU A 29 3.13 9.93 0.61
CA GLU A 29 4.22 10.15 1.55
C GLU A 29 5.55 10.05 0.79
N PHE A 30 6.50 10.93 1.07
CA PHE A 30 7.80 10.97 0.40
C PHE A 30 8.94 10.62 1.37
N ASN A 31 10.00 10.02 0.82
CA ASN A 31 11.22 9.69 1.55
C ASN A 31 10.91 8.82 2.77
N VAL A 32 10.18 7.73 2.54
CA VAL A 32 9.57 6.88 3.56
C VAL A 32 10.56 5.80 4.00
N GLU A 33 10.81 5.69 5.30
CA GLU A 33 11.64 4.61 5.86
C GLU A 33 10.90 3.27 5.82
N LEU A 34 11.61 2.20 5.50
CA LEU A 34 11.07 0.84 5.48
C LEU A 34 11.59 0.04 6.69
N PRO A 35 10.77 -0.82 7.31
CA PRO A 35 9.39 -1.16 6.93
C PRO A 35 8.37 -0.07 7.29
N TRP A 36 7.34 0.06 6.46
CA TRP A 36 6.25 1.03 6.63
C TRP A 36 4.91 0.30 6.72
N SER A 37 4.00 0.84 7.53
CA SER A 37 2.64 0.33 7.68
C SER A 37 1.64 1.46 7.86
N LYS A 38 0.43 1.26 7.34
CA LYS A 38 -0.69 2.19 7.50
C LYS A 38 -2.01 1.45 7.60
N GLU A 39 -2.75 1.75 8.65
CA GLU A 39 -4.14 1.31 8.83
C GLU A 39 -5.09 2.46 8.49
N VAL A 40 -6.09 2.18 7.67
CA VAL A 40 -7.10 3.15 7.22
C VAL A 40 -8.50 2.53 7.24
N SER A 41 -9.53 3.37 7.25
CA SER A 41 -10.93 2.95 7.17
C SER A 41 -11.53 3.36 5.82
N LEU A 42 -11.70 2.40 4.91
CA LEU A 42 -12.23 2.66 3.58
C LEU A 42 -13.72 2.33 3.44
N SER A 43 -14.38 2.99 2.51
CA SER A 43 -15.71 2.57 2.04
C SER A 43 -15.58 1.21 1.35
N ARG A 44 -16.66 0.40 1.31
CA ARG A 44 -16.65 -0.88 0.57
C ARG A 44 -16.87 -0.69 -0.93
N SER A 45 -16.42 0.45 -1.46
CA SER A 45 -16.69 0.88 -2.82
C SER A 45 -15.86 0.08 -3.83
N ALA A 46 -16.50 -0.38 -4.89
CA ALA A 46 -15.82 -1.02 -6.02
C ALA A 46 -15.10 -0.01 -6.93
N LEU A 47 -15.41 1.29 -6.81
CA LEU A 47 -14.86 2.34 -7.69
C LEU A 47 -13.40 2.68 -7.37
N ARG A 48 -13.00 2.55 -6.10
CA ARG A 48 -11.64 2.83 -5.62
C ARG A 48 -11.20 1.73 -4.66
N PRO A 49 -10.76 0.57 -5.17
CA PRO A 49 -10.28 -0.49 -4.30
C PRO A 49 -9.06 -0.03 -3.51
N ALA A 50 -8.86 -0.63 -2.35
CA ALA A 50 -7.65 -0.45 -1.56
C ALA A 50 -6.42 -0.68 -2.44
N SER A 51 -5.51 0.29 -2.48
CA SER A 51 -4.27 0.17 -3.25
C SER A 51 -3.14 0.96 -2.63
N VAL A 52 -1.94 0.43 -2.80
CA VAL A 52 -0.68 1.07 -2.43
C VAL A 52 0.32 0.92 -3.58
N THR A 53 0.94 2.04 -3.94
CA THR A 53 1.96 2.14 -4.98
C THR A 53 3.24 2.64 -4.33
N ILE A 54 4.32 1.90 -4.56
CA ILE A 54 5.63 2.15 -3.97
C ILE A 54 6.58 2.47 -5.11
N VAL A 55 7.25 3.61 -5.01
CA VAL A 55 8.37 3.97 -5.90
C VAL A 55 9.64 3.87 -5.08
N ASN A 56 10.59 3.06 -5.51
CA ASN A 56 11.85 2.83 -4.81
C ASN A 56 13.00 2.61 -5.81
N ILE A 57 14.26 2.77 -5.36
CA ILE A 57 15.45 2.56 -6.19
C ILE A 57 16.24 1.38 -5.65
N GLY A 58 16.75 0.53 -6.55
CA GLY A 58 17.89 -0.37 -6.27
C GLY A 58 17.62 -1.60 -5.41
N HIS A 59 16.48 -1.69 -4.74
CA HIS A 59 16.17 -2.80 -3.82
C HIS A 59 14.80 -3.42 -4.10
N ASN A 60 14.60 -4.66 -3.67
CA ASN A 60 13.28 -5.27 -3.70
C ASN A 60 12.43 -4.72 -2.55
N VAL A 61 11.17 -4.43 -2.85
CA VAL A 61 10.15 -4.11 -1.86
C VAL A 61 9.03 -5.14 -1.97
N THR A 62 8.51 -5.56 -0.82
CA THR A 62 7.33 -6.42 -0.74
C THR A 62 6.20 -5.64 -0.12
N CYS A 63 5.14 -5.41 -0.89
CA CYS A 63 3.91 -4.83 -0.37
C CYS A 63 2.86 -5.91 -0.10
N SER A 64 1.97 -5.64 0.85
CA SER A 64 0.75 -6.42 1.05
C SER A 64 -0.43 -5.53 1.41
N VAL A 65 -1.63 -5.93 1.00
CA VAL A 65 -2.90 -5.30 1.36
C VAL A 65 -3.73 -6.31 2.13
N THR A 66 -4.13 -5.95 3.34
CA THR A 66 -5.03 -6.75 4.18
C THR A 66 -6.35 -6.02 4.32
N VAL A 67 -7.47 -6.69 4.00
CA VAL A 67 -8.82 -6.14 4.10
C VAL A 67 -9.60 -6.95 5.12
N ALA A 68 -10.14 -6.27 6.14
CA ALA A 68 -10.90 -6.91 7.22
C ALA A 68 -10.16 -8.12 7.86
N GLY A 69 -8.84 -8.00 8.03
CA GLY A 69 -7.99 -9.04 8.62
C GLY A 69 -7.54 -10.14 7.67
N VAL A 70 -8.02 -10.17 6.42
CA VAL A 70 -7.62 -11.16 5.40
C VAL A 70 -6.65 -10.52 4.42
N GLN A 71 -5.47 -11.14 4.21
CA GLN A 71 -4.53 -10.67 3.20
C GLN A 71 -5.15 -10.86 1.81
N ALA A 72 -5.48 -9.75 1.15
CA ALA A 72 -6.08 -9.74 -0.18
C ALA A 72 -5.03 -9.83 -1.28
N ARG A 73 -3.84 -9.25 -1.04
CA ARG A 73 -2.75 -9.23 -2.02
C ARG A 73 -1.40 -9.16 -1.34
N GLN A 74 -0.40 -9.77 -1.97
CA GLN A 74 1.02 -9.56 -1.69
C GLN A 74 1.80 -9.58 -3.00
N ARG A 75 2.79 -8.68 -3.13
CA ARG A 75 3.66 -8.63 -4.30
C ARG A 75 5.04 -8.11 -3.93
N THR A 76 6.07 -8.70 -4.53
CA THR A 76 7.44 -8.21 -4.48
C THR A 76 7.81 -7.62 -5.83
N GLY A 77 8.52 -6.48 -5.83
CA GLY A 77 8.98 -5.82 -7.05
C GLY A 77 10.11 -4.83 -6.78
N VAL A 78 10.56 -4.16 -7.85
CA VAL A 78 11.64 -3.16 -7.83
C VAL A 78 11.27 -1.99 -8.74
N GLY A 79 11.68 -0.78 -8.39
CA GLY A 79 11.38 0.43 -9.17
C GLY A 79 9.98 0.97 -8.87
N ILE A 80 8.96 0.29 -9.42
CA ILE A 80 7.55 0.59 -9.15
C ILE A 80 6.84 -0.72 -8.76
N THR A 81 6.34 -0.77 -7.53
CA THR A 81 5.59 -1.91 -7.02
C THR A 81 4.20 -1.48 -6.60
N ILE A 82 3.18 -2.14 -7.14
CA ILE A 82 1.77 -1.87 -6.83
C ILE A 82 1.19 -3.10 -6.14
N CYS A 83 0.48 -2.88 -5.04
CA CYS A 83 -0.43 -3.85 -4.45
C CYS A 83 -1.82 -3.25 -4.35
N ASP A 84 -2.78 -3.89 -4.97
CA ASP A 84 -4.17 -3.50 -4.96
C ASP A 84 -5.05 -4.70 -4.59
N ALA A 85 -6.17 -4.41 -3.94
CA ALA A 85 -7.19 -5.39 -3.59
C ALA A 85 -8.17 -5.63 -4.76
N ALA A 86 -7.75 -5.48 -6.02
CA ALA A 86 -8.64 -5.78 -7.15
C ALA A 86 -9.10 -7.24 -7.11
N ARG A 87 -10.35 -7.38 -7.56
CA ARG A 87 -11.23 -8.55 -7.47
C ARG A 87 -10.60 -9.87 -7.90
#